data_AF-A0AAE9Z1X1-F1
#
_entry.id   AF-A0AAE9Z1X1-F1
#
_cell.length_a   1.000
_cell.length_b   1.000
_cell.length_c   1.000
_cell.angle_alpha   90.00
_cell.angle_beta   90.00
_cell.angle_gamma   90.00
#
_symmetry.space_group_name_H-M   'P 1'
#
loop_
_entity.id
_entity.type
_entity.pdbx_description
1 polymer ?
#
loop_
_entity_poly.entity_id
_entity_poly.type
_entity_poly.pdbx_seq_one_letter_code
_entity_poly.pdbx_strand_id
1 'polypeptide(L)'
;MRDIKQELETILGEYTSTDLKTLSGDENLADIGIDSLSLVEIIFDIEELFEIKIPHEAELAQRGFFLDSLADLLHLVTCLYQERQA
;
A
#
# COMPACT_ATOMS: atom_id res chain seq x y z
N MET A 1 -6.69 -12.37 -12.81
CA MET A 1 -6.68 -11.84 -11.43
C MET A 1 -5.62 -10.76 -11.44
N ARG A 2 -5.96 -9.51 -11.11
CA ARG A 2 -4.91 -8.52 -10.84
C ARG A 2 -4.37 -8.86 -9.46
N ASP A 3 -3.11 -9.23 -9.38
CA ASP A 3 -2.43 -9.42 -8.10
C ASP A 3 -2.07 -8.05 -7.54
N ILE A 4 -2.99 -7.48 -6.75
CA ILE A 4 -2.78 -6.22 -6.02
C ILE A 4 -1.47 -6.28 -5.22
N LYS A 5 -1.15 -7.47 -4.69
CA LYS A 5 0.13 -7.76 -4.05
C LYS A 5 1.33 -7.47 -4.94
N GLN A 6 1.35 -8.00 -6.17
CA GLN A 6 2.51 -7.85 -7.05
C GLN A 6 2.73 -6.42 -7.51
N GLU A 7 1.65 -5.68 -7.78
CA GLU A 7 1.73 -4.25 -8.11
C GLU A 7 2.28 -3.46 -6.93
N LEU A 8 1.76 -3.69 -5.72
CA LEU A 8 2.30 -3.07 -4.50
C LEU A 8 3.79 -3.41 -4.31
N GLU A 9 4.16 -4.68 -4.41
CA GLU A 9 5.57 -5.10 -4.33
C GLU A 9 6.45 -4.42 -5.40
N THR A 10 5.89 -4.09 -6.56
CA THR A 10 6.61 -3.37 -7.63
C THR A 10 6.77 -1.90 -7.28
N ILE A 11 5.68 -1.21 -6.90
CA ILE A 11 5.67 0.21 -6.54
C ILE A 11 6.60 0.42 -5.35
N LEU A 12 6.34 -0.28 -4.24
CA LEU A 12 7.16 -0.13 -3.04
C LEU A 12 8.64 -0.47 -3.31
N GLY A 13 8.92 -1.37 -4.25
CA GLY A 13 10.29 -1.75 -4.64
C GLY A 13 11.06 -0.64 -5.34
N GLU A 14 10.37 0.35 -5.90
CA GLU A 14 10.98 1.58 -6.44
C GLU A 14 11.35 2.56 -5.31
N TYR A 15 10.59 2.53 -4.20
CA TYR A 15 10.77 3.40 -3.04
C TYR A 15 11.67 2.79 -1.94
N THR A 16 11.91 1.48 -1.95
CA THR A 16 12.86 0.80 -1.06
C THR A 16 14.06 0.24 -1.83
N SER A 17 15.25 0.27 -1.23
CA SER A 17 16.42 -0.44 -1.75
C SER A 17 16.41 -1.94 -1.41
N THR A 18 15.38 -2.41 -0.70
CA THR A 18 15.24 -3.79 -0.24
C THR A 18 14.35 -4.57 -1.19
N ASP A 19 14.74 -5.81 -1.52
CA ASP A 19 13.97 -6.67 -2.41
C ASP A 19 12.69 -7.16 -1.70
N LEU A 20 11.56 -6.51 -1.98
CA LEU A 20 10.27 -6.87 -1.37
C LEU A 20 9.82 -8.29 -1.67
N LYS A 21 10.29 -8.91 -2.76
CA LYS A 21 9.97 -10.32 -3.07
C LYS A 21 10.63 -11.27 -2.07
N THR A 22 11.71 -10.85 -1.40
CA THR A 22 12.32 -11.58 -0.29
C THR A 22 11.67 -11.30 1.06
N LEU A 23 10.87 -10.24 1.17
CA LEU A 23 10.16 -9.89 2.39
C LEU A 23 8.82 -10.61 2.45
N SER A 24 8.44 -11.06 3.65
CA SER A 24 7.19 -11.83 3.82
C SER A 24 5.92 -10.98 3.66
N GLY A 25 6.04 -9.66 3.49
CA GLY A 25 4.92 -8.72 3.41
C GLY A 25 4.30 -8.36 4.78
N ASP A 26 4.84 -8.93 5.86
CA ASP A 26 4.49 -8.63 7.26
C ASP A 26 5.42 -7.55 7.88
N GLU A 27 6.44 -7.14 7.12
CA GLU A 27 7.40 -6.12 7.57
C GLU A 27 6.75 -4.74 7.53
N ASN A 28 7.14 -3.90 8.50
CA ASN A 28 6.70 -2.52 8.54
C ASN A 28 7.34 -1.73 7.40
N LEU A 29 6.58 -0.83 6.77
CA LEU A 29 7.05 0.09 5.74
C LEU A 29 8.23 0.93 6.24
N ALA A 30 8.16 1.38 7.49
CA ALA A 30 9.24 2.12 8.12
C ALA A 30 10.54 1.30 8.26
N ASP A 31 10.45 -0.03 8.44
CA ASP A 31 11.63 -0.90 8.63
C ASP A 31 12.39 -1.11 7.31
N ILE A 32 11.65 -1.13 6.20
CA ILE A 32 12.21 -1.28 4.85
C ILE A 32 12.67 0.06 4.25
N GLY A 33 12.61 1.16 5.02
CA GLY A 33 13.07 2.48 4.60
C GLY A 33 12.04 3.30 3.81
N ILE A 34 10.76 2.99 3.93
CA ILE A 34 9.67 3.83 3.39
C ILE A 34 9.35 4.88 4.45
N ASP A 35 9.66 6.14 4.13
CA ASP A 35 9.30 7.28 4.95
C ASP A 35 7.88 7.77 4.66
N SER A 36 7.34 8.62 5.54
CA SER A 36 6.00 9.21 5.38
C SER A 36 5.84 10.03 4.09
N LEU A 37 6.93 10.59 3.53
CA LEU A 37 6.90 11.25 2.22
C LEU A 37 6.75 10.23 1.08
N SER A 38 7.52 9.15 1.14
CA SER A 38 7.43 8.05 0.16
C SER A 38 6.07 7.37 0.21
N LEU A 39 5.47 7.24 1.40
CA LEU A 39 4.13 6.70 1.58
C LEU A 39 3.08 7.52 0.80
N VAL A 40 3.18 8.85 0.80
CA VAL A 40 2.27 9.70 0.02
C VAL A 40 2.41 9.45 -1.48
N GLU A 41 3.63 9.30 -1.99
CA GLU A 41 3.85 9.02 -3.42
C GLU A 41 3.35 7.61 -3.80
N ILE A 42 3.62 6.60 -2.94
CA ILE A 42 3.11 5.23 -3.11
C ILE A 42 1.59 5.21 -3.17
N ILE A 43 0.91 5.90 -2.25
CA ILE A 43 -0.55 6.01 -2.24
C ILE A 43 -1.04 6.61 -3.56
N PHE A 44 -0.38 7.66 -4.05
CA PHE A 44 -0.75 8.33 -5.30
C PHE A 44 -0.58 7.42 -6.52
N ASP A 45 0.53 6.69 -6.62
CA ASP A 45 0.78 5.68 -7.66
C ASP A 45 -0.29 4.58 -7.65
N ILE A 46 -0.68 4.11 -6.46
CA ILE A 46 -1.73 3.09 -6.30
C ILE A 46 -3.09 3.66 -6.71
N GLU A 47 -3.44 4.88 -6.29
CA GLU A 47 -4.69 5.53 -6.68
C GLU A 47 -4.79 5.67 -8.20
N GLU A 48 -3.71 6.04 -8.89
CA GLU A 48 -3.66 6.10 -10.36
C GLU A 48 -3.72 4.70 -11.02
N LEU A 49 -2.95 3.73 -10.54
CA LEU A 49 -2.91 2.38 -11.13
C LEU A 49 -4.22 1.62 -11.00
N PHE A 50 -4.84 1.72 -9.82
CA PHE A 50 -6.07 1.01 -9.51
C PHE A 50 -7.32 1.84 -9.79
N GLU A 51 -7.16 3.12 -10.13
CA GLU A 51 -8.25 4.09 -10.29
C GLU A 51 -9.20 4.06 -9.08
N ILE A 52 -8.63 4.03 -7.87
CA ILE A 52 -9.33 4.05 -6.58
C ILE A 52 -9.01 5.33 -5.82
N LYS A 53 -9.74 5.57 -4.74
CA LYS A 53 -9.48 6.68 -3.83
C LYS A 53 -9.15 6.15 -2.44
N ILE A 54 -7.91 6.32 -2.02
CA ILE A 54 -7.43 5.91 -0.70
C ILE A 54 -7.70 7.08 0.27
N PRO A 55 -8.42 6.86 1.38
CA PRO A 55 -8.64 7.88 2.38
C PRO A 55 -7.32 8.40 2.98
N HIS A 56 -7.33 9.63 3.49
CA HIS A 56 -6.16 10.14 4.22
C HIS A 56 -5.83 9.24 5.42
N GLU A 57 -4.55 9.22 5.80
CA GLU A 57 -4.04 8.48 6.97
C GLU A 57 -4.86 8.74 8.24
N ALA A 58 -5.37 9.98 8.41
CA ALA A 58 -6.26 10.33 9.51
C ALA A 58 -7.63 9.65 9.47
N GLU A 59 -8.21 9.44 8.28
CA GLU A 59 -9.46 8.68 8.11
C GLU A 59 -9.22 7.18 8.25
N LEU A 60 -8.07 6.69 7.78
CA LEU A 60 -7.64 5.32 7.95
C LEU A 60 -7.47 4.98 9.43
N ALA A 61 -6.78 5.84 10.19
CA ALA A 61 -6.63 5.69 11.63
C ALA A 61 -7.99 5.67 12.35
N GLN A 62 -9.00 6.41 11.87
CA GLN A 62 -10.37 6.34 12.40
C GLN A 62 -11.07 5.02 12.08
N ARG A 63 -10.74 4.39 10.95
CA ARG A 63 -11.22 3.05 10.56
C ARG A 63 -10.42 1.91 11.21
N GLY A 64 -9.31 2.22 11.87
CA GLY A 64 -8.39 1.24 12.47
C GLY A 64 -7.37 0.67 11.48
N PHE A 65 -7.16 1.32 10.34
CA PHE A 65 -6.08 1.05 9.41
C PHE A 65 -4.93 2.01 9.69
N PHE A 66 -3.72 1.48 9.86
CA PHE A 66 -2.57 2.26 10.31
C PHE A 66 -1.50 2.40 9.22
N LEU A 67 -1.64 1.73 8.07
CA LEU A 67 -0.68 1.78 6.97
C LEU A 67 0.78 1.54 7.40
N ASP A 68 0.98 0.82 8.51
CA ASP A 68 2.30 0.55 9.03
C ASP A 68 2.98 -0.62 8.31
N SER A 69 2.18 -1.52 7.73
CA SER A 69 2.65 -2.76 7.11
C SER A 69 2.04 -2.94 5.71
N LEU A 70 2.77 -3.65 4.84
CA LEU A 70 2.30 -3.95 3.48
C LEU A 70 1.01 -4.77 3.48
N ALA A 71 0.83 -5.66 4.46
CA ALA A 71 -0.41 -6.39 4.66
C ALA A 71 -1.63 -5.47 4.89
N ASP A 72 -1.50 -4.42 5.71
CA ASP A 72 -2.58 -3.47 6.02
C ASP A 72 -2.97 -2.67 4.78
N LEU A 73 -1.95 -2.16 4.08
CA LEU A 73 -2.10 -1.41 2.83
C LEU A 73 -2.74 -2.27 1.74
N LEU A 74 -2.27 -3.52 1.57
CA LEU A 74 -2.85 -4.48 0.63
C LEU A 74 -4.32 -4.77 0.95
N HIS A 75 -4.65 -4.96 2.21
CA HIS A 75 -6.01 -5.28 2.63
C HIS A 75 -6.94 -4.09 2.37
N LEU A 76 -6.49 -2.87 2.66
CA LEU A 76 -7.19 -1.63 2.37
C LEU A 76 -7.44 -1.45 0.87
N VAL A 77 -6.38 -1.53 0.05
CA VAL A 77 -6.48 -1.38 -1.42
C VAL A 77 -7.39 -2.44 -2.01
N THR A 78 -7.28 -3.69 -1.56
CA THR A 78 -8.16 -4.78 -2.01
C THR A 78 -9.61 -4.50 -1.66
N CYS A 79 -9.89 -4.03 -0.45
CA CYS A 79 -11.23 -3.67 -0.01
C CYS A 79 -11.82 -2.54 -0.88
N LEU A 80 -11.08 -1.45 -1.04
CA LEU A 80 -11.49 -0.29 -1.85
C LEU A 80 -11.67 -0.65 -3.33
N TYR A 81 -10.78 -1.46 -3.88
CA TYR A 81 -10.87 -1.92 -5.27
C TYR A 81 -12.10 -2.80 -5.50
N GLN A 82 -12.44 -3.65 -4.55
CA GLN A 82 -13.67 -4.46 -4.60
C GLN A 82 -14.92 -3.59 -4.47
N GLU A 83 -14.95 -2.63 -3.53
CA GLU A 83 -16.07 -1.69 -3.39
C GLU A 83 -16.29 -0.87 -4.67
N ARG A 84 -15.22 -0.53 -5.39
CA ARG A 84 -15.31 0.24 -6.65
C ARG A 84 -15.74 -0.59 -7.85
N GLN A 85 -15.56 -1.91 -7.82
CA GLN A 85 -15.99 -2.82 -8.90
C GLN A 85 -17.39 -3.39 -8.70
N ALA A 86 -17.98 -3.22 -7.51
CA ALA A 86 -19.34 -3.63 -7.17
C ALA A 86 -20.39 -2.63 -7.68
#